data_AF-A0AAV3SK55-F1
#
_entry.id   AF-A0AAV3SK55-F1
#
_cell.length_a   1.000
_cell.length_b   1.000
_cell.length_c   1.000
_cell.angle_alpha   90.00
_cell.angle_beta   90.00
_cell.angle_gamma   90.00
#
_symmetry.space_group_name_H-M   'P 1'
#
loop_
_entity.id
_entity.type
_entity.pdbx_description
1 polymer ?
#
loop_
_entity_poly.entity_id
_entity_poly.type
_entity_poly.pdbx_seq_one_letter_code
_entity_poly.pdbx_strand_id
1 'polypeptide(L)' 'MVANTGQGMGRYRAILTDTDRQNIAGEGDPSSREVDQSVYRARQRINEELAHDIEILKEHRPDLVSEIRNVVCDE' A
#
# COMPACT_ATOMS: atom_id res chain seq x y z
N MET A 1 -22.85 25.41 9.01
CA MET A 1 -22.88 24.06 8.46
C MET A 1 -21.66 23.33 9.00
N VAL A 2 -21.85 22.49 10.00
CA VAL A 2 -20.76 21.68 10.59
C VAL A 2 -20.84 20.32 9.93
N ALA A 3 -19.91 20.02 9.02
CA ALA A 3 -19.68 18.66 8.58
C ALA A 3 -18.64 18.05 9.52
N ASN A 4 -19.10 17.22 10.44
CA ASN A 4 -18.24 16.39 11.28
C ASN A 4 -18.34 14.94 10.83
N THR A 5 -17.22 14.23 11.04
CA THR A 5 -17.02 12.77 11.04
C THR A 5 -16.83 12.03 9.71
N GLY A 6 -15.58 12.04 9.24
CA GLY A 6 -14.91 10.82 8.81
C GLY A 6 -13.81 10.47 9.83
N GLN A 7 -14.15 9.71 10.86
CA GLN A 7 -13.16 9.10 11.75
C GLN A 7 -12.32 8.10 10.94
N GLY A 8 -11.01 8.32 10.91
CA GLY A 8 -10.02 7.41 10.34
C GLY A 8 -8.60 7.78 10.75
N MET A 9 -8.41 8.36 11.93
CA MET A 9 -7.06 8.54 12.49
C MET A 9 -6.48 7.16 12.80
N GLY A 10 -5.42 6.78 12.09
CA GLY A 10 -4.45 5.79 12.56
C GLY A 10 -4.31 4.47 11.81
N ARG A 11 -4.69 4.38 10.53
CA ARG A 11 -4.12 3.34 9.66
C ARG A 11 -3.31 4.00 8.57
N TYR A 12 -2.03 4.26 8.88
CA TYR A 12 -1.06 4.61 7.85
C TYR A 12 -1.17 3.58 6.72
N ARG A 13 -1.28 4.06 5.48
CA ARG A 13 -1.26 3.20 4.30
C ARG A 13 -0.03 2.29 4.35
N ALA A 14 -0.18 1.03 3.94
CA ALA A 14 0.94 0.20 3.55
C ALA A 14 1.41 0.67 2.15
N ILE A 15 1.37 -0.20 1.14
CA ILE A 15 1.82 0.13 -0.22
C ILE A 15 0.79 1.01 -0.96
N LEU A 16 -0.50 0.70 -0.85
CA LEU A 16 -1.57 1.37 -1.61
C LEU A 16 -2.25 2.47 -0.79
N THR A 17 -2.52 3.61 -1.43
CA THR A 17 -3.46 4.61 -0.89
C THR A 17 -4.90 4.12 -1.04
N ASP A 18 -5.85 4.79 -0.38
CA ASP A 18 -7.27 4.49 -0.55
C ASP A 18 -7.70 4.65 -2.01
N THR A 19 -7.24 5.70 -2.69
CA THR A 19 -7.49 5.92 -4.13
C THR A 19 -6.84 4.84 -4.99
N ASP A 20 -5.61 4.41 -4.67
CA ASP A 20 -4.96 3.34 -5.44
C ASP A 20 -5.76 2.04 -5.31
N ARG A 21 -6.30 1.73 -4.12
CA ARG A 21 -7.18 0.55 -3.92
C ARG A 21 -8.47 0.66 -4.71
N GLN A 22 -9.16 1.80 -4.64
CA GLN A 22 -10.39 2.05 -5.39
C GLN A 22 -10.18 1.88 -6.89
N ASN A 23 -9.16 2.55 -7.44
CA ASN A 23 -8.86 2.48 -8.87
C ASN A 23 -8.53 1.06 -9.33
N ILE A 24 -7.67 0.34 -8.59
CA ILE A 24 -7.29 -1.04 -8.95
C ILE A 24 -8.48 -2.01 -8.81
N ALA A 25 -9.36 -1.79 -7.83
CA ALA A 25 -10.57 -2.59 -7.63
C ALA A 25 -11.69 -2.27 -8.65
N GLY A 26 -11.52 -1.24 -9.49
CA GLY A 26 -12.56 -0.77 -10.40
C GLY A 26 -13.72 -0.05 -9.71
N GLU A 27 -13.53 0.37 -8.45
CA GLU A 27 -14.53 1.12 -7.70
C GLU A 27 -14.65 2.54 -8.27
N GLY A 28 -15.89 2.96 -8.58
CA GLY A 28 -16.15 4.29 -9.12
C GLY A 28 -15.91 4.44 -10.62
N ASP A 29 -15.78 3.33 -11.36
CA ASP A 29 -15.60 3.29 -12.82
C ASP A 29 -14.39 4.11 -13.32
N PRO A 30 -13.17 3.79 -12.81
CA PRO A 30 -11.96 4.52 -13.18
C PRO A 30 -11.58 4.27 -14.64
N SER A 31 -11.02 5.29 -15.28
CA SER A 31 -10.45 5.12 -16.62
C SER A 31 -9.23 4.20 -16.59
N SER A 32 -8.94 3.53 -17.71
CA SER A 32 -7.74 2.66 -17.83
C SER A 32 -6.45 3.40 -17.45
N ARG A 33 -6.38 4.69 -17.78
CA ARG A 33 -5.24 5.56 -17.42
C ARG A 33 -5.09 5.76 -15.91
N GLU A 34 -6.18 5.82 -15.16
CA GLU A 34 -6.15 5.96 -13.69
C GLU A 34 -5.75 4.66 -13.01
N VAL A 35 -6.21 3.52 -13.54
CA VAL A 35 -5.77 2.19 -13.11
C VAL A 35 -4.27 2.04 -13.35
N ASP A 36 -3.80 2.34 -14.57
CA ASP A 36 -2.38 2.23 -14.95
C ASP A 36 -1.48 3.11 -14.06
N GLN A 37 -1.90 4.35 -13.77
CA GLN A 37 -1.16 5.23 -12.86
C GLN A 37 -1.09 4.67 -11.44
N SER A 38 -2.19 4.09 -10.95
CA SER A 38 -2.24 3.51 -9.60
C SER A 38 -1.33 2.28 -9.50
N VAL A 39 -1.33 1.42 -10.52
CA VAL A 39 -0.40 0.28 -10.65
C VAL A 39 1.05 0.75 -10.73
N TYR A 40 1.35 1.78 -11.54
CA TYR A 40 2.69 2.33 -11.65
C TYR A 40 3.20 2.86 -10.30
N ARG A 41 2.39 3.63 -9.57
CA ARG A 41 2.75 4.13 -8.24
C ARG A 41 2.97 3.00 -7.25
N ALA A 42 2.11 1.97 -7.26
CA ALA A 42 2.28 0.80 -6.41
C ALA A 42 3.61 0.09 -6.70
N ARG A 43 3.93 -0.10 -7.99
CA ARG A 43 5.19 -0.73 -8.41
C ARG A 43 6.41 0.06 -7.98
N GLN A 44 6.39 1.39 -8.04
CA GLN A 44 7.50 2.21 -7.56
C GLN A 44 7.71 2.05 -6.05
N ARG A 45 6.64 2.14 -5.24
CA ARG A 45 6.74 1.91 -3.79
C ARG A 45 7.23 0.52 -3.42
N ILE A 46 6.87 -0.52 -4.20
CA ILE A 46 7.36 -1.89 -3.95
C ILE A 46 8.86 -1.99 -4.22
N ASN A 47 9.34 -1.44 -5.33
CA ASN A 47 10.74 -1.63 -5.74
C ASN A 47 11.71 -0.66 -5.09
N GLU A 48 11.24 0.50 -4.63
CA GLU A 48 12.09 1.54 -4.06
C GLU A 48 11.92 1.58 -2.54
N GLU A 49 10.74 1.97 -2.06
CA GLU A 49 10.48 2.19 -0.63
C GLU A 49 10.50 0.87 0.16
N LEU A 50 9.66 -0.11 -0.21
CA LEU A 50 9.58 -1.38 0.51
C LEU A 50 10.89 -2.18 0.41
N ALA A 51 11.59 -2.10 -0.72
CA ALA A 51 12.89 -2.74 -0.86
C ALA A 51 13.89 -2.18 0.16
N HIS A 52 13.94 -0.85 0.29
CA HIS A 52 14.77 -0.19 1.28
C HIS A 52 14.36 -0.53 2.72
N ASP A 53 13.07 -0.52 3.03
CA ASP A 53 12.56 -0.89 4.34
C ASP A 53 12.96 -2.33 4.70
N ILE A 54 12.88 -3.26 3.75
CA ILE A 54 13.28 -4.66 3.95
C ILE A 54 14.78 -4.79 4.23
N GLU A 55 15.65 -3.95 3.65
CA GLU A 55 17.09 -3.95 3.98
C GLU A 55 17.32 -3.55 5.44
N ILE A 56 16.69 -2.47 5.90
CA ILE A 56 16.75 -1.99 7.28
C ILE A 56 16.21 -3.06 8.24
N LEU A 57 15.07 -3.66 7.90
CA LEU A 57 14.44 -4.70 8.72
C LEU A 57 15.30 -5.96 8.80
N LYS A 58 15.96 -6.39 7.72
CA LYS A 58 16.87 -7.53 7.75
C LYS A 58 18.02 -7.32 8.74
N GLU A 59 18.53 -6.10 8.84
CA GLU A 59 19.63 -5.76 9.75
C GLU A 59 19.18 -5.70 11.21
N HIS A 60 18.06 -5.02 11.47
CA HIS A 60 17.69 -4.67 12.84
C HIS A 60 16.59 -5.56 13.43
N ARG A 61 15.65 -6.05 12.61
CA ARG A 61 14.43 -6.78 13.03
C ARG A 61 13.99 -7.84 12.00
N PRO A 62 14.78 -8.92 11.84
CA PRO A 62 14.47 -9.96 10.85
C PRO A 62 13.19 -10.76 11.15
N ASP A 63 12.67 -10.68 12.39
CA ASP A 63 11.35 -11.17 12.77
C ASP A 63 10.25 -10.56 11.89
N LEU A 64 10.29 -9.24 11.68
CA LEU A 64 9.29 -8.52 10.88
C LEU A 64 9.38 -8.86 9.39
N VAL A 65 10.58 -9.16 8.87
CA VAL A 65 10.73 -9.64 7.48
C VAL A 65 10.05 -10.99 7.30
N SER A 66 10.12 -11.85 8.32
CA SER A 66 9.47 -13.16 8.32
C SER A 66 7.96 -13.01 8.36
N GLU A 67 7.43 -12.09 9.18
CA GLU A 67 6.01 -11.75 9.19
C GLU A 67 5.51 -11.22 7.85
N ILE A 68 6.27 -10.30 7.22
CA ILE A 68 5.93 -9.79 5.88
C ILE A 68 5.90 -10.93 4.85
N ARG A 69 6.89 -11.84 4.88
CA ARG A 69 6.92 -12.99 3.99
C ARG A 69 5.73 -13.91 4.19
N ASN A 70 5.33 -14.17 5.44
CA ASN A 70 4.14 -14.96 5.73
C ASN A 70 2.89 -14.28 5.13
N VAL A 71 2.68 -12.98 5.35
CA VAL A 71 1.53 -12.27 4.79
C VAL A 71 1.51 -12.27 3.24
N VAL A 72 2.67 -12.24 2.59
CA VAL A 72 2.77 -12.23 1.12
C VAL A 72 2.72 -13.63 0.51
N CYS A 73 3.22 -14.64 1.20
CA CYS A 73 3.40 -16.00 0.69
C CYS A 73 2.49 -17.06 1.31
N ASP A 74 1.71 -16.73 2.36
CA ASP A 74 0.60 -17.58 2.83
C ASP A 74 -0.57 -17.47 1.83
N GLU A 75 -0.34 -18.01 0.63
CA GLU A 75 -1.21 -18.66 -0.39
C GLU A 75 -0.27 -19.17 -1.52
#